data_AF-A0A952SLV3-F1
#
_entry.id   AF-A0A952SLV3-F1
#
_cell.length_a   1.000
_cell.length_b   1.000
_cell.length_c   1.000
_cell.angle_alpha   90.00
_cell.angle_beta   90.00
_cell.angle_gamma   90.00
#
_symmetry.space_group_name_H-M   'P 1'
#
loop_
_entity.id
_entity.type
_entity.pdbx_description
1 polymer ?
#
loop_
_entity_poly.entity_id
_entity_poly.type
_entity_poly.pdbx_seq_one_letter_code
_entity_poly.pdbx_strand_id
1 'polypeptide(L)'
;MSFSAGQTIKCTVKSEPRAEAPRKTIERLMRRDPDVVRGLKRAQELRRRRMHAYIRGGRMWYDREHPARIVRVETGRSWTMPYTPDLGKDLASVSSYLAIEAA
;
A
#
# COMPACT_ATOMS: atom_id res chain seq x y z
N MET A 1 21.36 1.33 7.90
CA MET A 1 20.59 2.58 8.09
C MET A 1 19.98 2.53 9.48
N SER A 2 20.32 3.47 10.36
CA SER A 2 19.83 3.49 11.76
C SER A 2 18.77 4.59 11.91
N PHE A 3 17.50 4.24 11.72
CA PHE A 3 16.36 5.09 12.07
C PHE A 3 15.85 4.70 13.46
N SER A 4 15.38 5.67 14.24
CA SER A 4 14.75 5.39 15.53
C SER A 4 13.31 4.89 15.34
N ALA A 5 12.86 4.01 16.23
CA ALA A 5 11.48 3.54 16.19
C ALA A 5 10.51 4.72 16.36
N GLY A 6 9.48 4.78 15.51
CA GLY A 6 8.50 5.88 15.50
C GLY A 6 8.91 7.10 14.68
N GLN A 7 10.14 7.16 14.16
CA GLN A 7 10.56 8.24 13.27
C GLN A 7 9.81 8.18 11.94
N THR A 8 9.29 9.30 11.46
CA THR A 8 8.69 9.37 10.13
C THR A 8 9.80 9.38 9.07
N ILE A 9 9.69 8.48 8.10
CA ILE A 9 10.61 8.40 6.96
C ILE A 9 9.85 8.71 5.67
N LYS A 10 10.52 9.44 4.78
CA LYS A 10 10.06 9.69 3.42
C LYS A 10 10.77 8.72 2.49
N CYS A 11 9.98 7.94 1.77
CA CYS A 11 10.50 7.01 0.77
C CYS A 11 10.10 7.52 -0.62
N THR A 12 11.06 7.54 -1.55
CA THR A 12 10.84 7.91 -2.94
C THR A 12 11.30 6.77 -3.85
N VAL A 13 10.46 6.37 -4.80
CA VAL A 13 10.80 5.33 -5.79
C VAL A 13 11.80 5.90 -6.79
N LYS A 14 13.03 5.38 -6.79
CA LYS A 14 14.08 5.75 -7.76
C LYS A 14 13.91 5.00 -9.08
N SER A 15 13.53 3.74 -9.02
CA SER A 15 13.40 2.87 -10.18
C SER A 15 12.30 1.85 -9.97
N GLU A 16 11.51 1.58 -11.00
CA GLU A 16 10.46 0.56 -10.93
C GLU A 16 11.08 -0.84 -11.06
N PRO A 17 10.91 -1.72 -10.06
CA PRO A 17 11.37 -3.09 -10.16
C PRO A 17 10.59 -3.85 -11.23
N ARG A 18 11.32 -4.56 -12.11
CA ARG A 18 10.71 -5.47 -13.10
C ARG A 18 10.16 -6.75 -12.46
N ALA A 19 10.80 -7.21 -11.38
CA ALA A 19 10.40 -8.41 -10.67
C ALA A 19 9.17 -8.16 -9.77
N GLU A 20 8.28 -9.15 -9.70
CA GLU A 20 7.02 -9.02 -8.96
C GLU A 20 7.25 -8.93 -7.44
N ALA A 21 8.21 -9.69 -6.89
CA ALA A 21 8.48 -9.73 -5.45
C ALA A 21 8.85 -8.35 -4.86
N PRO A 22 9.89 -7.64 -5.35
CA PRO A 22 10.22 -6.30 -4.86
C PRO A 22 9.08 -5.30 -5.11
N ARG A 23 8.35 -5.40 -6.22
CA ARG A 23 7.17 -4.57 -6.48
C ARG A 23 6.11 -4.72 -5.39
N LYS A 24 5.75 -5.96 -5.03
CA LYS A 24 4.81 -6.25 -3.94
C LYS A 24 5.31 -5.74 -2.58
N THR A 25 6.60 -5.84 -2.31
CA THR A 25 7.19 -5.30 -1.08
C THR A 25 7.05 -3.78 -1.02
N ILE A 26 7.38 -3.07 -2.10
CA ILE A 26 7.20 -1.61 -2.18
C ILE A 26 5.72 -1.24 -2.04
N GLU A 27 4.81 -1.94 -2.73
CA GLU A 27 3.37 -1.71 -2.58
C GLU A 27 2.90 -1.88 -1.12
N ARG A 28 3.43 -2.88 -0.41
CA ARG A 28 3.12 -3.11 1.01
C ARG A 28 3.63 -1.97 1.88
N LEU A 29 4.82 -1.44 1.63
CA LEU A 29 5.38 -0.30 2.34
C LEU A 29 4.56 0.98 2.08
N MET A 30 4.16 1.23 0.83
CA MET A 30 3.30 2.37 0.48
C MET A 30 1.92 2.31 1.16
N ARG A 31 1.39 1.11 1.47
CA ARG A 31 0.13 0.96 2.23
C ARG A 31 0.24 1.31 3.71
N ARG A 32 1.45 1.61 4.22
CA ARG A 32 1.65 2.11 5.59
C ARG A 32 1.44 3.62 5.70
N ASP A 33 1.38 4.33 4.57
CA ASP A 33 1.08 5.76 4.55
C ASP A 33 -0.35 6.02 5.07
N PRO A 34 -0.53 6.90 6.09
CA PRO A 34 -1.84 7.24 6.63
C PRO A 34 -2.87 7.67 5.59
N ASP A 35 -2.47 8.41 4.55
CA ASP A 35 -3.38 8.89 3.50
C ASP A 35 -3.82 7.76 2.58
N VAL A 36 -2.91 6.84 2.25
CA VAL A 36 -3.24 5.62 1.51
C VAL A 36 -4.19 4.75 2.32
N VAL A 37 -3.94 4.57 3.62
CA VAL A 37 -4.83 3.80 4.51
C VAL A 37 -6.21 4.42 4.55
N ARG A 38 -6.32 5.75 4.68
CA ARG A 38 -7.59 6.48 4.66
C ARG A 38 -8.33 6.29 3.35
N GLY A 39 -7.62 6.39 2.22
CA GLY A 39 -8.17 6.13 0.89
C GLY A 39 -8.71 4.70 0.74
N LEU A 40 -7.96 3.69 1.20
CA LEU A 40 -8.36 2.29 1.12
C LEU A 40 -9.59 2.00 1.97
N LYS A 41 -9.68 2.58 3.18
CA LYS A 41 -10.86 2.48 4.04
C LYS A 41 -12.09 3.06 3.35
N ARG A 42 -11.99 4.27 2.79
CA ARG A 42 -13.07 4.92 2.05
C ARG A 42 -13.51 4.09 0.84
N ALA A 43 -12.56 3.54 0.08
CA ALA A 43 -12.87 2.70 -1.07
C ALA A 43 -13.62 1.42 -0.67
N GLN A 44 -13.20 0.78 0.43
CA GLN A 44 -13.88 -0.40 0.96
C GLN A 44 -15.31 -0.08 1.42
N GLU A 45 -15.50 1.06 2.07
CA GLU A 45 -16.81 1.52 2.52
C GLU A 45 -17.76 1.74 1.34
N LEU A 46 -17.32 2.49 0.32
CA LEU A 46 -18.10 2.74 -0.89
C LEU A 46 -18.48 1.45 -1.61
N ARG A 47 -17.61 0.44 -1.59
CA ARG A 47 -17.86 -0.88 -2.16
C ARG A 47 -18.98 -1.62 -1.43
N ARG A 48 -19.02 -1.53 -0.10
CA ARG A 48 -20.11 -2.12 0.69
C ARG A 48 -21.44 -1.41 0.43
N ARG A 49 -21.42 -0.08 0.36
CA ARG A 49 -22.62 0.73 0.09
C ARG A 49 -23.21 0.48 -1.29
N ARG A 50 -22.37 0.24 -2.30
CA ARG A 50 -22.77 -0.03 -3.70
C ARG A 50 -22.96 -1.53 -4.01
N MET A 51 -22.91 -2.40 -3.00
CA MET A 51 -22.99 -3.84 -3.20
C MET A 51 -24.38 -4.23 -3.73
N HIS A 52 -24.42 -4.72 -4.96
CA HIS A 52 -25.66 -5.19 -5.56
C HIS A 52 -26.05 -6.56 -4.97
N ALA A 53 -27.26 -6.67 -4.46
CA ALA A 53 -27.82 -7.90 -3.91
C ALA A 53 -28.96 -8.39 -4.81
N TYR A 54 -29.00 -9.69 -5.08
CA TYR A 54 -30.01 -10.32 -5.94
C TYR A 54 -30.38 -11.71 -5.42
N ILE A 55 -31.58 -12.18 -5.76
CA ILE A 55 -32.06 -13.51 -5.36
C ILE A 55 -31.73 -14.53 -6.45
N ARG A 56 -31.16 -15.68 -6.08
CA ARG A 56 -30.94 -16.83 -6.97
C ARG A 56 -31.22 -18.13 -6.23
N GLY A 57 -32.17 -18.91 -6.73
CA GLY A 57 -32.59 -20.16 -6.09
C GLY A 57 -33.18 -19.98 -4.69
N GLY A 58 -33.94 -18.90 -4.47
CA GLY A 58 -34.53 -18.57 -3.16
C GLY A 58 -33.54 -18.12 -2.09
N ARG A 59 -32.27 -17.87 -2.45
CA ARG A 59 -31.23 -17.35 -1.54
C ARG A 59 -30.76 -15.97 -1.99
N MET A 60 -30.35 -15.13 -1.03
CA MET A 60 -29.72 -13.84 -1.29
C MET A 60 -28.25 -14.05 -1.71
N TRP A 61 -27.88 -13.46 -2.84
CA TRP A 61 -26.52 -13.41 -3.36
C TRP A 61 -26.08 -11.96 -3.48
N TYR A 62 -24.77 -11.75 -3.47
CA TYR A 62 -24.15 -10.43 -3.60
C TYR A 62 -23.17 -10.45 -4.76
N ASP A 63 -23.31 -9.48 -5.66
CA ASP A 63 -22.26 -9.19 -6.63
C ASP A 63 -21.17 -8.35 -5.94
N ARG A 64 -19.93 -8.83 -6.02
CA ARG A 64 -18.79 -8.27 -5.28
C ARG A 64 -17.87 -7.55 -6.26
N GLU A 65 -17.96 -6.23 -6.28
CA GLU A 65 -17.03 -5.38 -7.03
C GLU A 65 -15.56 -5.64 -6.60
N HIS A 66 -14.63 -5.48 -7.54
CA HIS A 66 -13.20 -5.62 -7.27
C HIS A 66 -12.70 -4.51 -6.32
N PRO A 67 -11.73 -4.81 -5.42
CA PRO A 67 -11.17 -3.81 -4.53
C PRO A 67 -10.38 -2.74 -5.31
N ALA A 68 -10.50 -1.48 -4.89
CA ALA A 68 -9.74 -0.39 -5.48
C ALA A 68 -8.22 -0.57 -5.26
N ARG A 69 -7.43 -0.22 -6.27
CA ARG A 69 -5.96 -0.21 -6.23
C ARG A 69 -5.47 1.23 -6.23
N ILE A 70 -5.24 1.78 -5.04
CA ILE A 70 -4.81 3.17 -4.84
C ILE A 70 -3.29 3.31 -5.00
N VAL A 71 -2.55 2.29 -4.57
CA VAL A 71 -1.09 2.28 -4.63
C VAL A 71 -0.63 1.86 -6.01
N ARG A 72 0.29 2.64 -6.58
CA ARG A 72 1.03 2.31 -7.81
C ARG A 72 2.50 2.61 -7.59
N VAL A 73 3.35 1.64 -7.88
CA VAL A 73 4.81 1.79 -7.83
C VAL A 73 5.23 2.43 -9.14
N GLU A 74 5.41 3.74 -9.12
CA GLU A 74 5.82 4.53 -10.27
C GLU A 74 7.05 5.35 -9.87
N THR A 75 7.97 5.52 -10.82
CA THR A 75 9.21 6.28 -10.59
C THR A 75 8.90 7.72 -10.21
N GLY A 76 9.60 8.27 -9.21
CA GLY A 76 9.40 9.62 -8.71
C GLY A 76 8.29 9.76 -7.67
N ARG A 77 7.48 8.70 -7.44
CA ARG A 77 6.44 8.73 -6.41
C ARG A 77 7.07 8.66 -5.03
N SER A 78 6.64 9.56 -4.15
CA SER A 78 7.05 9.59 -2.74
C SER A 78 5.87 9.34 -1.81
N TRP A 79 6.17 8.77 -0.64
CA TRP A 79 5.21 8.58 0.44
C TRP A 79 5.91 8.69 1.79
N THR A 80 5.14 8.91 2.84
CA THR A 80 5.64 8.98 4.21
C THR A 80 5.06 7.85 5.05
N MET A 81 5.86 7.30 5.95
CA MET A 81 5.39 6.29 6.90
C MET A 81 6.20 6.33 8.19
N PRO A 82 5.61 5.94 9.34
CA PRO A 82 6.38 5.73 10.56
C PRO A 82 7.30 4.51 10.39
N TYR A 83 8.57 4.66 10.75
CA TYR A 83 9.53 3.58 10.79
C TYR A 83 9.31 2.71 12.02
N THR A 84 9.19 1.42 11.80
CA THR A 84 9.15 0.41 12.85
C THR A 84 10.26 -0.63 12.60
N PRO A 85 10.95 -1.14 13.64
CA PRO A 85 12.13 -2.00 13.45
C PRO A 85 11.88 -3.29 12.64
N ASP A 86 10.65 -3.79 12.62
CA ASP A 86 10.22 -4.94 11.80
C ASP A 86 10.37 -4.67 10.29
N LEU A 87 10.30 -3.41 9.86
CA LEU A 87 10.45 -3.03 8.45
C LEU A 87 11.90 -3.03 7.98
N GLY A 88 12.88 -3.16 8.88
CA GLY A 88 14.30 -3.07 8.54
C GLY A 88 14.73 -4.06 7.45
N LYS A 89 14.25 -5.31 7.52
CA LYS A 89 14.55 -6.35 6.51
C LYS A 89 13.90 -6.06 5.16
N ASP A 90 12.64 -5.61 5.19
CA ASP A 90 11.90 -5.24 3.98
C ASP A 90 12.60 -4.07 3.27
N LEU A 91 12.95 -3.01 4.01
CA LEU A 91 13.66 -1.84 3.48
C LEU A 91 15.06 -2.18 2.96
N ALA A 92 15.78 -3.08 3.64
CA ALA A 92 17.07 -3.57 3.15
C ALA A 92 16.92 -4.28 1.81
N SER A 93 15.90 -5.14 1.66
CA SER A 93 15.64 -5.89 0.43
C SER A 93 15.29 -5.01 -0.77
N VAL A 94 14.65 -3.85 -0.56
CA VAL A 94 14.24 -2.94 -1.66
C VAL A 94 15.09 -1.66 -1.73
N SER A 95 16.18 -1.61 -0.97
CA SER A 95 17.06 -0.43 -0.85
C SER A 95 17.61 0.06 -2.19
N SER A 96 17.85 -0.84 -3.16
CA SER A 96 18.29 -0.48 -4.51
C SER A 96 17.27 0.34 -5.30
N TYR A 97 15.98 0.22 -4.97
CA TYR A 97 14.88 0.85 -5.70
C TYR A 97 14.38 2.14 -5.02
N LEU A 98 14.80 2.41 -3.79
CA LEU A 98 14.26 3.50 -2.97
C LEU A 98 15.34 4.53 -2.57
N ALA A 99 14.95 5.80 -2.55
CA ALA A 99 15.57 6.83 -1.73
C ALA A 99 14.82 6.88 -0.41
N ILE A 100 15.52 6.72 0.70
CA ILE A 100 14.94 6.81 2.04
C ILE A 100 15.61 7.98 2.75
N GLU A 101 14.79 8.93 3.18
CA GLU A 101 15.20 10.14 3.87
C GLU A 101 14.41 10.24 5.19
N ALA A 102 15.00 10.87 6.20
CA ALA A 102 14.21 11.30 7.35
C ALA A 102 13.24 12.39 6.87
N ALA A 103 11.96 12.22 7.16
CA ALA A 103 10.91 13.16 6.75
C ALA A 103 10.94 14.44 7.60
#